data_AF-A0AAD3NQP7-F1
#
_entry.id   AF-A0AAD3NQP7-F1
#
_cell.length_a   1.000
_cell.length_b   1.000
_cell.length_c   1.000
_cell.angle_alpha   90.00
_cell.angle_beta   90.00
_cell.angle_gamma   90.00
#
_symmetry.space_group_name_H-M   'P 1'
#
loop_
_entity.id
_entity.type
_entity.pdbx_description
1 polymer ?
#
loop_
_entity_poly.entity_id
_entity_poly.type
_entity_poly.pdbx_seq_one_letter_code
_entity_poly.pdbx_strand_id
1 'polypeptide(L)'
;MLKCVVLIQVILSATFAEGLTPVHAVPPHLGNEEMIFEVVLFDFHDPPNLAQPQVGTTSLIYRLRVVMVHIEPVPDQPPKEVPGSSRCLVVKETEVVHITRQHLHFVDQESPDSELTYTVTTPPFYTGPHSTPDAGRLFLVDSIPKFTKDSNAPVLRLFTQHAVNFMKVAYMPPIMDIGPYPQYIQFVLSVTNRLGKTVTGICFNITVMPEDNQPPQVITNALTVDEGGECWLGPEHLLLSDVDSMEEVLQVKPINDEVPVLVAGLKPVLSCAEGQEIVITAEYIYASDADSDNSSLAFLIARQPYHGVVLRNGVVVDRFIQADITAGIITYKHTGLEIGLTPRHDTITFVISDGETENSALCCGGGNPIRTRGIAQHRDSLPVYDLHITVFPVDSQPPSLTT
;
A
#
# COMPACT_ATOMS: atom_id res chain seq x y z
N MET A 1 22.46 3.92 44.37
CA MET A 1 23.59 4.36 45.22
C MET A 1 23.89 3.27 46.24
N LEU A 2 24.68 2.26 45.88
CA LEU A 2 25.43 1.46 46.85
C LEU A 2 26.89 1.79 46.60
N LYS A 3 27.52 2.46 47.56
CA LYS A 3 28.97 2.64 47.59
C LYS A 3 29.54 1.27 47.97
N CYS A 4 30.13 0.54 47.02
CA CYS A 4 30.95 -0.62 47.35
C CYS A 4 32.17 -0.13 48.14
N VAL A 5 32.11 -0.27 49.46
CA VAL A 5 33.28 -0.13 50.32
C VAL A 5 34.07 -1.42 50.16
N VAL A 6 35.07 -1.42 49.28
CA VAL A 6 36.05 -2.50 49.24
C VAL A 6 36.94 -2.33 50.46
N LEU A 7 36.62 -3.04 51.55
CA LEU A 7 37.46 -3.12 52.72
C LEU A 7 38.65 -4.05 52.37
N ILE A 8 39.72 -3.50 51.81
CA ILE A 8 40.94 -4.27 51.55
C ILE A 8 41.64 -4.50 52.89
N GLN A 9 41.29 -5.59 53.57
CA GLN A 9 42.02 -6.07 54.73
C GLN A 9 43.26 -6.80 54.21
N VAL A 10 44.37 -6.07 54.07
CA VAL A 10 45.68 -6.67 53.76
C VAL A 10 46.09 -7.52 54.95
N ILE A 11 45.70 -8.79 54.96
CA ILE A 11 46.27 -9.78 55.86
C ILE A 11 47.66 -10.09 55.31
N LEU A 12 48.64 -9.29 55.70
CA LEU A 12 50.04 -9.68 55.63
C LEU A 12 50.19 -10.93 56.51
N SER A 13 50.20 -12.09 55.86
CA SER A 13 50.67 -13.36 56.43
C SER A 13 52.16 -13.21 56.75
N ALA A 14 52.47 -12.55 57.85
CA ALA A 14 53.73 -12.63 58.54
C ALA A 14 53.40 -12.53 60.03
N THR A 15 53.53 -13.66 60.71
CA THR A 15 53.51 -13.81 62.16
C THR A 15 54.51 -12.85 62.82
N PHE A 16 54.16 -11.61 63.12
CA PHE A 16 54.94 -10.75 64.02
C PHE A 16 54.05 -9.64 64.62
N ALA A 17 54.02 -9.64 65.96
CA ALA A 17 53.60 -8.63 66.95
C ALA A 17 52.72 -7.43 66.52
N GLU A 18 51.61 -7.27 67.25
CA GLU A 18 50.64 -6.18 67.52
C GLU A 18 50.92 -4.69 67.16
N GLY A 19 51.83 -4.34 66.25
CA GLY A 19 52.32 -2.95 66.08
C GLY A 19 51.94 -2.20 64.79
N LEU A 20 51.20 -2.81 63.85
CA LEU A 20 50.87 -2.15 62.58
C LEU A 20 49.47 -1.53 62.63
N THR A 21 49.38 -0.22 62.89
CA THR A 21 48.16 0.55 62.65
C THR A 21 48.16 1.08 61.20
N PRO A 22 47.12 0.81 60.38
CA PRO A 22 47.00 1.43 59.07
C PRO A 22 46.85 2.94 59.23
N VAL A 23 47.74 3.74 58.65
CA VAL A 23 47.80 5.19 58.91
C VAL A 23 46.81 6.00 58.07
N HIS A 24 46.17 5.48 57.03
CA HIS A 24 45.21 6.26 56.24
C HIS A 24 43.95 5.46 55.88
N ALA A 25 42.78 5.99 56.23
CA ALA A 25 41.49 5.55 55.73
C ALA A 25 41.32 6.01 54.28
N VAL A 26 40.95 5.09 53.39
CA VAL A 26 40.83 5.30 51.95
C VAL A 26 39.53 6.07 51.63
N PRO A 27 39.56 7.21 50.92
CA PRO A 27 38.36 7.83 50.39
C PRO A 27 37.73 6.95 49.28
N PRO A 28 36.41 7.03 49.03
CA PRO A 28 35.80 6.30 47.93
C PRO A 28 36.27 6.85 46.57
N HIS A 29 36.97 6.04 45.78
CA HIS A 29 37.49 6.41 44.45
C HIS A 29 36.86 5.56 43.33
N LEU A 30 36.78 6.14 42.13
CA LEU A 30 36.01 5.63 41.00
C LEU A 30 36.96 5.34 39.81
N GLY A 31 37.38 4.08 39.66
CA GLY A 31 37.89 3.50 38.41
C GLY A 31 39.37 3.74 38.04
N ASN A 32 40.00 2.65 37.56
CA ASN A 32 41.27 2.57 36.80
C ASN A 32 42.45 3.46 37.21
N GLU A 33 42.81 3.51 38.48
CA GLU A 33 44.09 4.08 38.90
C GLU A 33 44.94 3.07 39.68
N GLU A 34 46.25 3.06 39.42
CA GLU A 34 47.23 2.34 40.21
C GLU A 34 47.41 3.08 41.55
N MET A 35 46.92 2.50 42.64
CA MET A 35 47.15 3.06 43.97
C MET A 35 48.50 2.61 44.53
N ILE A 36 49.33 3.59 44.87
CA ILE A 36 50.64 3.40 45.51
C ILE A 36 50.48 3.66 47.01
N PHE A 37 50.77 2.64 47.83
CA PHE A 37 50.79 2.78 49.29
C PHE A 37 52.22 2.80 49.81
N GLU A 38 52.53 3.77 50.67
CA GLU A 38 53.78 3.82 51.43
C GLU A 38 53.58 3.16 52.80
N VAL A 39 54.34 2.11 53.09
CA VAL A 39 54.31 1.39 54.38
C VAL A 39 55.58 1.73 55.15
N VAL A 40 55.40 2.26 56.37
CA VAL A 40 56.49 2.60 57.29
C VAL A 40 56.47 1.66 58.49
N LEU A 41 57.61 1.03 58.78
CA LEU A 41 57.79 0.13 59.93
C LEU A 41 58.39 0.89 61.11
N PHE A 42 57.79 0.77 62.28
CA PHE A 42 58.28 1.31 63.56
C PHE A 42 58.13 0.30 64.70
N ASP A 43 58.92 0.44 65.75
CA ASP A 43 58.87 -0.38 66.97
C ASP A 43 58.10 0.31 68.12
N PHE A 44 57.98 -0.36 69.27
CA PHE A 44 57.21 0.10 70.44
C PHE A 44 58.00 1.00 71.42
N HIS A 45 59.09 1.64 70.98
CA HIS A 45 59.86 2.55 71.84
C HIS A 45 59.21 3.94 71.94
N ASP A 46 59.56 4.75 72.94
CA ASP A 46 59.07 6.14 73.08
C ASP A 46 60.25 7.14 73.18
N PRO A 47 60.54 7.93 72.12
CA PRO A 47 59.84 7.94 70.84
C PRO A 47 60.16 6.70 69.97
N PRO A 48 59.24 6.29 69.07
CA PRO A 48 59.36 5.05 68.29
C PRO A 48 60.51 5.08 67.28
N ASN A 49 61.24 3.97 67.18
CA ASN A 49 62.33 3.86 66.21
C ASN A 49 61.76 3.48 64.84
N LEU A 50 62.02 4.32 63.84
CA LEU A 50 61.75 4.01 62.43
C LEU A 50 62.86 3.11 61.88
N ALA A 51 62.52 2.16 61.01
CA ALA A 51 63.51 1.33 60.33
C ALA A 51 64.54 2.20 59.56
N GLN A 52 65.79 2.26 60.03
CA GLN A 52 66.84 3.06 59.41
C GLN A 52 67.36 2.42 58.10
N PRO A 53 67.72 3.24 57.09
CA PRO A 53 68.34 2.75 55.87
C PRO A 53 69.74 2.21 56.16
N GLN A 54 70.06 1.00 55.68
CA GLN A 54 71.43 0.51 55.75
C GLN A 54 72.33 1.36 54.85
N VAL A 55 73.18 2.17 55.47
CA VAL A 55 74.19 3.01 54.80
C VAL A 55 75.31 2.10 54.31
N GLY A 56 75.37 1.85 53.01
CA GLY A 56 76.39 0.98 52.46
C GLY A 56 76.39 0.85 50.94
N THR A 57 76.11 1.91 50.19
CA THR A 57 76.66 2.24 48.86
C THR A 57 75.90 3.42 48.26
N THR A 58 76.59 4.24 47.48
CA THR A 58 76.16 5.49 46.82
C THR A 58 75.02 5.27 45.82
N SER A 59 73.83 5.04 46.33
CA SER A 59 72.56 5.33 45.67
C SER A 59 71.51 5.36 46.76
N LEU A 60 70.93 6.54 47.03
CA LEU A 60 69.85 6.74 47.99
C LEU A 60 68.60 6.03 47.47
N ILE A 61 68.55 4.72 47.66
CA ILE A 61 67.36 3.91 47.39
C ILE A 61 66.78 3.60 48.77
N TYR A 62 65.88 4.47 49.23
CA TYR A 62 64.86 4.03 50.18
C TYR A 62 64.25 2.77 49.58
N ARG A 63 64.42 1.60 50.21
CA ARG A 63 63.68 0.40 49.80
C ARG A 63 62.22 0.59 50.20
N LEU A 64 61.52 1.52 49.55
CA LEU A 64 60.06 1.53 49.51
C LEU A 64 59.66 0.19 48.89
N ARG A 65 59.03 -0.68 49.68
CA ARG A 65 58.25 -1.77 49.11
C ARG A 65 56.91 -1.17 48.69
N VAL A 66 56.86 -0.71 47.45
CA VAL A 66 55.61 -0.29 46.82
C VAL A 66 54.77 -1.54 46.59
N VAL A 67 53.60 -1.60 47.23
CA VAL A 67 52.58 -2.60 46.90
C VAL A 67 51.68 -1.98 45.85
N MET A 68 51.75 -2.47 44.61
CA MET A 68 50.78 -2.10 43.59
C MET A 68 49.50 -2.90 43.81
N VAL A 69 48.42 -2.22 44.18
CA VAL A 69 47.10 -2.82 44.31
C VAL A 69 46.35 -2.57 43.01
N HIS A 70 46.16 -3.64 42.23
CA HIS A 70 45.32 -3.60 41.04
C HIS A 70 43.86 -3.74 41.46
N ILE A 71 43.06 -2.70 41.27
CA ILE A 71 41.62 -2.74 41.53
C ILE A 71 40.93 -3.17 40.24
N GLU A 72 40.54 -4.44 40.17
CA GLU A 72 39.68 -4.93 39.09
C GLU A 72 38.25 -4.39 39.31
N PRO A 73 37.62 -3.76 38.30
CA PRO A 73 36.26 -3.26 38.42
C PRO A 73 35.29 -4.42 38.70
N VAL A 74 34.39 -4.24 39.68
CA VAL A 74 33.34 -5.23 39.99
C VAL A 74 32.21 -5.07 38.98
N PRO A 75 31.84 -6.15 38.26
CA PRO A 75 30.78 -6.11 37.26
C PRO A 75 29.39 -5.96 37.85
N ASP A 76 28.90 -4.71 38.01
CA ASP A 76 27.68 -4.41 38.78
C ASP A 76 26.60 -3.62 38.03
N GLN A 77 26.89 -3.12 36.82
CA GLN A 77 25.97 -2.24 36.12
C GLN A 77 24.99 -3.03 35.24
N PRO A 78 23.70 -2.64 35.19
CA PRO A 78 22.77 -3.19 34.21
C PRO A 78 23.05 -2.59 32.82
N PRO A 79 22.53 -3.24 31.76
CA PRO A 79 22.57 -2.70 30.40
C PRO A 79 22.00 -1.28 30.33
N LYS A 80 22.57 -0.45 29.45
CA LYS A 80 22.11 0.93 29.22
C LYS A 80 21.62 1.08 27.79
N GLU A 81 20.48 1.75 27.64
CA GLU A 81 19.98 2.13 26.32
C GLU A 81 20.86 3.22 25.71
N VAL A 82 21.13 3.09 24.41
CA VAL A 82 21.90 4.07 23.66
C VAL A 82 21.02 5.28 23.31
N PRO A 83 21.46 6.52 23.59
CA PRO A 83 20.74 7.71 23.19
C PRO A 83 20.51 7.74 21.68
N GLY A 84 19.26 7.98 21.26
CA GLY A 84 18.87 7.99 19.85
C GLY A 84 18.17 6.72 19.35
N SER A 85 18.09 5.66 20.17
CA SER A 85 17.18 4.53 19.90
C SER A 85 15.72 4.98 20.05
N SER A 86 14.91 4.82 19.01
CA SER A 86 13.48 5.09 19.03
C SER A 86 12.71 3.81 19.36
N ARG A 87 12.10 3.70 20.53
CA ARG A 87 11.25 2.54 20.91
C ARG A 87 9.89 2.53 20.18
N CYS A 88 9.90 2.89 18.90
CA CYS A 88 8.74 3.09 18.05
C CYS A 88 9.02 2.49 16.67
N LEU A 89 8.02 1.82 16.10
CA LEU A 89 8.03 1.28 14.74
C LEU A 89 6.75 1.70 14.03
N VAL A 90 6.86 2.19 12.80
CA VAL A 90 5.70 2.42 11.94
C VAL A 90 5.78 1.40 10.81
N VAL A 91 4.69 0.67 10.60
CA VAL A 91 4.61 -0.42 9.63
C VAL A 91 3.27 -0.35 8.91
N LYS A 92 3.27 -0.70 7.62
CA LYS A 92 2.03 -0.89 6.87
C LYS A 92 1.43 -2.24 7.20
N GLU A 93 0.10 -2.36 7.19
CA GLU A 93 -0.50 -3.61 7.59
C GLU A 93 -0.08 -4.79 6.73
N THR A 94 0.19 -4.64 5.43
CA THR A 94 0.55 -5.74 4.52
C THR A 94 2.03 -6.17 4.63
N GLU A 95 2.86 -5.35 5.24
CA GLU A 95 4.31 -5.50 5.21
C GLU A 95 4.87 -6.06 6.52
N VAL A 96 5.94 -6.85 6.38
CA VAL A 96 6.71 -7.35 7.52
C VAL A 96 7.99 -6.53 7.63
N VAL A 97 8.34 -6.09 8.84
CA VAL A 97 9.44 -5.10 9.04
C VAL A 97 10.46 -5.58 10.06
N HIS A 98 11.73 -5.34 9.75
CA HIS A 98 12.86 -5.65 10.63
C HIS A 98 12.94 -4.67 11.81
N ILE A 99 13.20 -5.21 13.00
CA ILE A 99 13.60 -4.41 14.16
C ILE A 99 15.12 -4.24 14.10
N THR A 100 15.58 -2.99 14.10
CA THR A 100 16.98 -2.64 13.91
C THR A 100 17.53 -1.94 15.15
N ARG A 101 18.84 -1.66 15.17
CA ARG A 101 19.48 -0.85 16.21
C ARG A 101 18.95 0.59 16.32
N GLN A 102 18.24 1.10 15.30
CA GLN A 102 17.56 2.38 15.44
C GLN A 102 16.35 2.26 16.37
N HIS A 103 15.75 1.07 16.42
CA HIS A 103 14.56 0.80 17.21
C HIS A 103 14.89 0.31 18.63
N LEU A 104 15.81 -0.64 18.75
CA LEU A 104 16.25 -1.22 20.02
C LEU A 104 17.77 -1.37 20.06
N HIS A 105 18.43 -0.57 20.91
CA HIS A 105 19.87 -0.64 21.08
C HIS A 105 20.28 -0.41 22.54
N PHE A 106 20.74 -1.49 23.17
CA PHE A 106 21.30 -1.50 24.50
C PHE A 106 22.76 -1.94 24.42
N VAL A 107 23.59 -1.34 25.27
CA VAL A 107 25.01 -1.65 25.41
C VAL A 107 25.34 -1.93 26.87
N ASP A 108 26.31 -2.79 27.09
CA ASP A 108 26.81 -3.17 28.40
C ASP A 108 28.33 -3.28 28.30
N GLN A 109 29.05 -2.75 29.28
CA GLN A 109 30.52 -2.68 29.22
C GLN A 109 31.16 -4.05 29.45
N GLU A 110 30.44 -4.95 30.11
CA GLU A 110 30.93 -6.25 30.59
C GLU A 110 30.38 -7.41 29.75
N SER A 111 29.35 -7.16 28.93
CA SER A 111 28.68 -8.15 28.10
C SER A 111 28.71 -7.75 26.63
N PRO A 112 29.25 -8.59 25.73
CA PRO A 112 29.13 -8.37 24.29
C PRO A 112 27.68 -8.49 23.82
N ASP A 113 27.37 -7.92 22.65
CA ASP A 113 26.03 -7.92 22.04
C ASP A 113 25.41 -9.31 21.89
N SER A 114 26.23 -10.36 21.78
CA SER A 114 25.76 -11.75 21.69
C SER A 114 25.20 -12.31 22.99
N GLU A 115 25.57 -11.72 24.13
CA GLU A 115 25.16 -12.16 25.48
C GLU A 115 24.10 -11.24 26.09
N LEU A 116 23.89 -10.06 25.51
CA LEU A 116 22.77 -9.17 25.84
C LEU A 116 21.46 -9.75 25.30
N THR A 117 20.60 -10.17 26.22
CA THR A 117 19.39 -10.92 25.89
C THR A 117 18.13 -10.12 26.19
N TYR A 118 17.27 -9.98 25.19
CA TYR A 118 15.94 -9.41 25.25
C TYR A 118 14.91 -10.51 25.51
N THR A 119 14.11 -10.34 26.54
CA THR A 119 12.95 -11.20 26.84
C THR A 119 11.67 -10.40 26.67
N VAL A 120 10.76 -10.87 25.82
CA VAL A 120 9.43 -10.29 25.64
C VAL A 120 8.57 -10.75 26.82
N THR A 121 8.35 -9.86 27.78
CA THR A 121 7.58 -10.12 28.99
C THR A 121 6.08 -10.06 28.73
N THR A 122 5.66 -9.19 27.82
CA THR A 122 4.27 -9.05 27.38
C THR A 122 4.27 -9.08 25.84
N PRO A 123 3.60 -10.05 25.20
CA PRO A 123 3.50 -10.11 23.75
C PRO A 123 2.76 -8.87 23.21
N PRO A 124 2.83 -8.60 21.89
CA PRO A 124 2.09 -7.51 21.27
C PRO A 124 0.61 -7.51 21.67
N PHE A 125 0.08 -6.34 22.05
CA PHE A 125 -1.32 -6.12 22.40
C PHE A 125 -1.78 -4.73 21.92
N TYR A 126 -3.08 -4.59 21.65
CA TYR A 126 -3.68 -3.32 21.27
C TYR A 126 -3.80 -2.38 22.47
N THR A 127 -3.45 -1.11 22.26
CA THR A 127 -3.60 -0.03 23.25
C THR A 127 -4.87 0.81 23.04
N GLY A 128 -5.54 0.66 21.89
CA GLY A 128 -6.75 1.41 21.53
C GLY A 128 -8.06 0.66 21.80
N PRO A 129 -9.21 1.37 21.72
CA PRO A 129 -10.53 0.74 21.68
C PRO A 129 -10.70 0.02 20.33
N HIS A 130 -11.29 -1.19 20.34
CA HIS A 130 -11.36 -2.15 19.21
C HIS A 130 -10.14 -3.08 19.08
N SER A 131 -9.94 -3.94 20.09
CA SER A 131 -8.92 -4.99 20.04
C SER A 131 -9.47 -6.27 19.38
N THR A 132 -8.91 -6.65 18.24
CA THR A 132 -8.95 -8.06 17.81
C THR A 132 -7.96 -8.87 18.67
N PRO A 133 -8.09 -10.21 18.75
CA PRO A 133 -7.16 -11.01 19.56
C PRO A 133 -5.74 -11.07 18.99
N ASP A 134 -5.57 -10.82 17.68
CA ASP A 134 -4.29 -10.87 17.00
C ASP A 134 -3.72 -9.45 16.84
N ALA A 135 -2.71 -9.10 17.65
CA ALA A 135 -1.94 -7.85 17.55
C ALA A 135 -0.60 -8.07 16.83
N GLY A 136 -0.52 -9.10 15.99
CA GLY A 136 0.71 -9.49 15.31
C GLY A 136 1.70 -10.18 16.24
N ARG A 137 2.91 -10.41 15.73
CA ARG A 137 3.94 -11.19 16.44
C ARG A 137 5.35 -10.81 16.03
N LEU A 138 6.27 -11.02 16.97
CA LEU A 138 7.69 -11.02 16.70
C LEU A 138 8.12 -12.42 16.25
N PHE A 139 9.04 -12.49 15.29
CA PHE A 139 9.60 -13.75 14.82
C PHE A 139 11.06 -13.56 14.37
N LEU A 140 11.81 -14.66 14.25
CA LEU A 140 13.15 -14.66 13.68
C LEU A 140 13.06 -14.81 12.17
N VAL A 141 13.79 -13.98 11.42
CA VAL A 141 13.73 -13.96 9.94
C VAL A 141 14.00 -15.35 9.33
N ASP A 142 14.96 -16.09 9.88
CA ASP A 142 15.34 -17.42 9.38
C ASP A 142 14.32 -18.52 9.73
N SER A 143 13.28 -18.20 10.50
CA SER A 143 12.24 -19.16 10.92
C SER A 143 11.05 -19.24 9.95
N ILE A 144 10.99 -18.37 8.93
CA ILE A 144 9.94 -18.41 7.90
C ILE A 144 10.57 -18.53 6.50
N PRO A 145 9.94 -19.25 5.56
CA PRO A 145 10.50 -19.51 4.24
C PRO A 145 10.48 -18.27 3.32
N LYS A 146 9.56 -17.34 3.58
CA LYS A 146 9.39 -16.09 2.83
C LYS A 146 9.15 -14.97 3.82
N PHE A 147 9.74 -13.81 3.56
CA PHE A 147 9.61 -12.62 4.40
C PHE A 147 8.26 -11.91 4.15
N THR A 148 7.17 -12.61 4.44
CA THR A 148 5.77 -12.19 4.22
C THR A 148 4.92 -12.60 5.42
N LYS A 149 3.67 -12.13 5.49
CA LYS A 149 2.71 -12.63 6.51
C LYS A 149 2.57 -14.15 6.44
N ASP A 150 2.67 -14.80 7.59
CA ASP A 150 2.53 -16.25 7.75
C ASP A 150 1.88 -16.54 9.11
N SER A 151 0.68 -17.13 9.08
CA SER A 151 -0.07 -17.45 10.30
C SER A 151 0.61 -18.53 11.15
N ASN A 152 1.51 -19.32 10.56
CA ASN A 152 2.26 -20.38 11.25
C ASN A 152 3.62 -19.89 11.78
N ALA A 153 3.99 -18.63 11.56
CA ALA A 153 5.26 -18.08 12.03
C ALA A 153 5.37 -18.21 13.56
N PRO A 154 6.49 -18.76 14.08
CA PRO A 154 6.66 -19.00 15.51
C PRO A 154 6.84 -17.69 16.27
N VAL A 155 6.22 -17.61 17.46
CA VAL A 155 6.31 -16.43 18.32
C VAL A 155 7.69 -16.36 18.99
N LEU A 156 8.40 -15.27 18.73
CA LEU A 156 9.70 -14.98 19.33
C LEU A 156 9.53 -14.33 20.71
N ARG A 157 9.98 -15.01 21.75
CA ARG A 157 10.00 -14.48 23.13
C ARG A 157 11.39 -14.06 23.62
N LEU A 158 12.45 -14.55 22.98
CA LEU A 158 13.83 -14.37 23.43
C LEU A 158 14.73 -14.11 22.23
N PHE A 159 15.52 -13.05 22.25
CA PHE A 159 16.49 -12.72 21.21
C PHE A 159 17.66 -11.91 21.77
N THR A 160 18.74 -11.73 21.01
CA THR A 160 19.94 -11.01 21.46
C THR A 160 20.11 -9.65 20.79
N GLN A 161 20.90 -8.75 21.37
CA GLN A 161 21.30 -7.50 20.71
C GLN A 161 22.00 -7.79 19.37
N HIS A 162 22.83 -8.83 19.33
CA HIS A 162 23.46 -9.29 18.09
C HIS A 162 22.41 -9.62 17.01
N ALA A 163 21.32 -10.32 17.35
CA ALA A 163 20.26 -10.62 16.39
C ALA A 163 19.58 -9.34 15.85
N VAL A 164 19.35 -8.32 16.68
CA VAL A 164 18.81 -7.02 16.25
C VAL A 164 19.79 -6.29 15.32
N ASN A 165 21.08 -6.31 15.65
CA ASN A 165 22.13 -5.64 14.86
C ASN A 165 22.25 -6.21 13.44
N PHE A 166 22.01 -7.52 13.28
CA PHE A 166 22.05 -8.23 12.00
C PHE A 166 20.67 -8.44 11.36
N MET A 167 19.66 -7.67 11.78
CA MET A 167 18.30 -7.69 11.20
C MET A 167 17.66 -9.08 11.22
N LYS A 168 17.93 -9.89 12.25
CA LYS A 168 17.36 -11.23 12.42
C LYS A 168 16.03 -11.24 13.16
N VAL A 169 15.62 -10.10 13.72
CA VAL A 169 14.36 -9.94 14.44
C VAL A 169 13.42 -9.08 13.59
N ALA A 170 12.19 -9.54 13.41
CA ALA A 170 11.18 -8.81 12.65
C ALA A 170 9.82 -8.84 13.37
N TYR A 171 9.01 -7.83 13.08
CA TYR A 171 7.61 -7.75 13.48
C TYR A 171 6.71 -8.00 12.27
N MET A 172 5.73 -8.87 12.48
CA MET A 172 4.65 -9.15 11.55
C MET A 172 3.36 -8.53 12.13
N PRO A 173 2.70 -7.61 11.40
CA PRO A 173 1.38 -7.09 11.77
C PRO A 173 0.33 -8.22 11.88
N PRO A 174 -0.87 -7.92 12.40
CA PRO A 174 -2.00 -8.86 12.43
C PRO A 174 -2.24 -9.54 11.07
N ILE A 175 -2.64 -10.81 11.08
CA ILE A 175 -2.92 -11.54 9.83
C ILE A 175 -4.21 -11.04 9.17
N MET A 176 -5.19 -10.69 9.99
CA MET A 176 -6.42 -10.05 9.54
C MET A 176 -6.18 -8.58 9.23
N ASP A 177 -7.02 -8.06 8.36
CA ASP A 177 -7.07 -6.64 8.02
C ASP A 177 -7.41 -5.79 9.25
N ILE A 178 -6.76 -4.63 9.39
CA ILE A 178 -6.95 -3.74 10.55
C ILE A 178 -8.10 -2.73 10.35
N GLY A 179 -8.63 -2.66 9.13
CA GLY A 179 -9.66 -1.74 8.68
C GLY A 179 -9.13 -0.33 8.37
N PRO A 180 -10.02 0.67 8.21
CA PRO A 180 -9.67 1.98 7.64
C PRO A 180 -8.83 2.88 8.56
N TYR A 181 -8.61 2.48 9.81
CA TYR A 181 -8.00 3.34 10.84
C TYR A 181 -6.68 2.77 11.35
N PRO A 182 -5.66 3.63 11.60
CA PRO A 182 -4.40 3.20 12.20
C PRO A 182 -4.60 2.51 13.54
N GLN A 183 -3.89 1.41 13.74
CA GLN A 183 -3.90 0.66 14.99
C GLN A 183 -2.62 0.86 15.80
N TYR A 184 -2.78 0.92 17.13
CA TYR A 184 -1.68 1.17 18.06
C TYR A 184 -1.41 -0.06 18.92
N ILE A 185 -0.25 -0.67 18.70
CA ILE A 185 0.17 -1.91 19.33
C ILE A 185 1.37 -1.63 20.24
N GLN A 186 1.44 -2.32 21.36
CA GLN A 186 2.58 -2.24 22.27
C GLN A 186 3.01 -3.64 22.69
N PHE A 187 4.30 -3.83 22.88
CA PHE A 187 4.83 -4.99 23.61
C PHE A 187 5.81 -4.52 24.69
N VAL A 188 5.99 -5.35 25.72
CA VAL A 188 6.87 -5.04 26.85
C VAL A 188 8.01 -6.05 26.90
N LEU A 189 9.22 -5.54 27.13
CA LEU A 189 10.42 -6.36 27.16
C LEU A 189 11.30 -6.05 28.38
N SER A 190 12.25 -6.95 28.62
CA SER A 190 13.35 -6.78 29.57
C SER A 190 14.68 -7.13 28.93
N VAL A 191 15.75 -6.42 29.27
CA VAL A 191 17.11 -6.67 28.76
C VAL A 191 18.00 -7.15 29.90
N THR A 192 18.58 -8.34 29.76
CA THR A 192 19.41 -8.99 30.77
C THR A 192 20.83 -9.17 30.24
N ASN A 193 21.83 -8.82 31.05
CA ASN A 193 23.23 -9.05 30.74
C ASN A 193 23.71 -10.45 31.16
N ARG A 194 24.95 -10.82 30.82
CA ARG A 194 25.50 -12.14 31.17
C ARG A 194 25.54 -12.41 32.67
N LEU A 195 25.62 -11.35 33.47
CA LEU A 195 25.69 -11.39 34.93
C LEU A 195 24.29 -11.47 35.58
N GLY A 196 23.22 -11.49 34.78
CA GLY A 196 21.84 -11.58 35.26
C GLY A 196 21.26 -10.26 35.78
N LYS A 197 21.93 -9.12 35.55
CA LYS A 197 21.35 -7.79 35.82
C LYS A 197 20.38 -7.44 34.70
N THR A 198 19.17 -7.05 35.07
CA THR A 198 18.07 -6.84 34.10
C THR A 198 17.49 -5.42 34.21
N VAL A 199 17.23 -4.81 33.05
CA VAL A 199 16.36 -3.64 32.90
C VAL A 199 14.99 -4.14 32.47
N THR A 200 13.94 -3.85 33.25
CA THR A 200 12.56 -4.33 33.00
C THR A 200 11.63 -3.18 32.63
N GLY A 201 10.45 -3.51 32.09
CA GLY A 201 9.40 -2.53 31.82
C GLY A 201 9.69 -1.64 30.60
N ILE A 202 10.46 -2.13 29.64
CA ILE A 202 10.75 -1.40 28.42
C ILE A 202 9.55 -1.56 27.48
N CYS A 203 8.80 -0.49 27.30
CA CYS A 203 7.69 -0.46 26.34
C CYS A 203 8.21 -0.16 24.94
N PHE A 204 7.73 -0.93 23.96
CA PHE A 204 7.98 -0.70 22.55
C PHE A 204 6.64 -0.51 21.82
N ASN A 205 6.50 0.62 21.12
CA ASN A 205 5.27 1.01 20.46
C ASN A 205 5.35 0.70 18.96
N ILE A 206 4.24 0.23 18.38
CA ILE A 206 4.10 -0.05 16.97
C ILE A 206 2.83 0.65 16.48
N THR A 207 2.95 1.41 15.41
CA THR A 207 1.81 1.98 14.69
C THR A 207 1.65 1.23 13.37
N VAL A 208 0.53 0.55 13.23
CA VAL A 208 0.16 -0.13 11.98
C VAL A 208 -0.70 0.83 11.16
N MET A 209 -0.24 1.17 9.97
CA MET A 209 -0.94 2.04 9.03
C MET A 209 -1.82 1.21 8.10
N PRO A 210 -3.08 1.62 7.88
CA PRO A 210 -4.02 0.89 7.03
C PRO A 210 -3.65 1.03 5.56
N GLU A 211 -4.00 0.02 4.75
CA GLU A 211 -3.85 0.04 3.29
C GLU A 211 -5.13 -0.43 2.58
N ASP A 212 -5.49 0.25 1.49
CA ASP A 212 -6.61 -0.15 0.63
C ASP A 212 -6.19 -1.33 -0.26
N ASN A 213 -6.29 -2.54 0.30
CA ASN A 213 -5.76 -3.77 -0.26
C ASN A 213 -6.80 -4.86 -0.57
N GLN A 214 -8.04 -4.67 -0.16
CA GLN A 214 -9.16 -5.54 -0.46
C GLN A 214 -10.11 -4.86 -1.45
N PRO A 215 -10.68 -5.59 -2.42
CA PRO A 215 -11.75 -5.06 -3.25
C PRO A 215 -13.06 -4.93 -2.44
N PRO A 216 -13.93 -3.98 -2.81
CA PRO A 216 -15.25 -3.86 -2.21
C PRO A 216 -16.09 -5.09 -2.53
N GLN A 217 -16.92 -5.48 -1.58
CA GLN A 217 -17.84 -6.61 -1.69
C GLN A 217 -19.27 -6.11 -1.84
N VAL A 218 -20.03 -6.81 -2.70
CA VAL A 218 -21.44 -6.53 -2.95
C VAL A 218 -22.24 -7.75 -2.54
N ILE A 219 -23.20 -7.57 -1.64
CA ILE A 219 -24.17 -8.58 -1.26
C ILE A 219 -25.51 -8.18 -1.88
N THR A 220 -25.98 -9.00 -2.81
CA THR A 220 -27.26 -8.81 -3.50
C THR A 220 -28.31 -9.76 -2.94
N ASN A 221 -29.48 -9.23 -2.58
CA ASN A 221 -30.65 -10.05 -2.29
C ASN A 221 -31.63 -10.02 -3.46
N ALA A 222 -32.40 -11.10 -3.62
CA ALA A 222 -33.39 -11.19 -4.69
C ALA A 222 -34.49 -10.16 -4.48
N LEU A 223 -34.76 -9.38 -5.53
CA LEU A 223 -35.88 -8.45 -5.61
C LEU A 223 -36.89 -9.01 -6.61
N THR A 224 -38.17 -9.11 -6.21
CA THR A 224 -39.26 -9.49 -7.12
C THR A 224 -40.12 -8.27 -7.40
N VAL A 225 -40.33 -7.98 -8.68
CA VAL A 225 -41.17 -6.87 -9.14
C VAL A 225 -42.15 -7.42 -10.17
N ASP A 226 -43.42 -7.01 -10.09
CA ASP A 226 -44.43 -7.37 -11.07
C ASP A 226 -44.14 -6.68 -12.42
N GLU A 227 -44.53 -7.30 -13.54
CA GLU A 227 -44.39 -6.68 -14.87
C GLU A 227 -45.07 -5.30 -14.90
N GLY A 228 -44.32 -4.26 -15.28
CA GLY A 228 -44.78 -2.87 -15.32
C GLY A 228 -44.81 -2.16 -13.95
N GLY A 229 -44.39 -2.83 -12.87
CA GLY A 229 -44.19 -2.22 -11.57
C GLY A 229 -42.85 -1.51 -11.44
N GLU A 230 -42.76 -0.59 -10.49
CA GLU A 230 -41.52 0.05 -10.06
C GLU A 230 -41.14 -0.41 -8.65
N CYS A 231 -39.84 -0.60 -8.40
CA CYS A 231 -39.36 -0.92 -7.07
C CYS A 231 -38.03 -0.22 -6.80
N TRP A 232 -37.88 0.28 -5.57
CA TRP A 232 -36.68 0.97 -5.13
C TRP A 232 -35.65 -0.02 -4.63
N LEU A 233 -34.41 0.10 -5.12
CA LEU A 233 -33.27 -0.60 -4.56
C LEU A 233 -32.89 0.04 -3.22
N GLY A 234 -32.96 -0.75 -2.16
CA GLY A 234 -32.64 -0.34 -0.79
C GLY A 234 -31.44 -1.11 -0.23
N PRO A 235 -30.95 -0.76 0.98
CA PRO A 235 -29.84 -1.45 1.65
C PRO A 235 -30.10 -2.95 1.88
N GLU A 236 -31.37 -3.35 1.95
CA GLU A 236 -31.78 -4.75 2.05
C GLU A 236 -31.63 -5.52 0.74
N HIS A 237 -31.50 -4.84 -0.39
CA HIS A 237 -31.37 -5.44 -1.73
C HIS A 237 -29.92 -5.39 -2.23
N LEU A 238 -29.21 -4.32 -1.93
CA LEU A 238 -27.82 -4.10 -2.31
C LEU A 238 -27.04 -3.57 -1.10
N LEU A 239 -26.21 -4.41 -0.51
CA LEU A 239 -25.30 -4.02 0.57
C LEU A 239 -23.88 -3.96 0.03
N LEU A 240 -23.24 -2.81 0.20
CA LEU A 240 -21.86 -2.57 -0.17
C LEU A 240 -21.01 -2.56 1.10
N SER A 241 -19.96 -3.34 1.12
CA SER A 241 -19.04 -3.34 2.24
C SER A 241 -17.61 -3.45 1.74
N ASP A 242 -16.76 -2.64 2.32
CA ASP A 242 -15.33 -2.70 2.12
C ASP A 242 -14.69 -2.72 3.52
N VAL A 243 -13.61 -3.48 3.69
CA VAL A 243 -12.94 -3.57 4.99
C VAL A 243 -11.96 -2.40 5.19
N ASP A 244 -11.40 -1.87 4.10
CA ASP A 244 -10.38 -0.82 4.10
C ASP A 244 -11.00 0.57 3.92
N SER A 245 -12.23 0.63 3.41
CA SER A 245 -12.96 1.86 3.10
C SER A 245 -14.26 2.00 3.89
N MET A 246 -14.60 3.24 4.24
CA MET A 246 -15.91 3.54 4.84
C MET A 246 -17.02 3.41 3.79
N GLU A 247 -18.22 3.00 4.21
CA GLU A 247 -19.36 2.84 3.30
C GLU A 247 -19.69 4.14 2.52
N GLU A 248 -19.52 5.31 3.14
CA GLU A 248 -19.79 6.62 2.52
C GLU A 248 -18.92 6.95 1.30
N VAL A 249 -17.75 6.31 1.14
CA VAL A 249 -16.87 6.56 -0.02
C VAL A 249 -17.10 5.58 -1.16
N LEU A 250 -17.90 4.53 -0.95
CA LEU A 250 -18.22 3.56 -1.99
C LEU A 250 -19.23 4.15 -2.99
N GLN A 251 -18.91 4.06 -4.28
CA GLN A 251 -19.77 4.56 -5.35
C GLN A 251 -20.23 3.41 -6.25
N VAL A 252 -21.53 3.40 -6.55
CA VAL A 252 -22.11 2.52 -7.57
C VAL A 252 -22.39 3.34 -8.80
N LYS A 253 -21.94 2.86 -9.95
CA LYS A 253 -22.29 3.43 -11.25
C LYS A 253 -23.03 2.38 -12.06
N PRO A 254 -24.18 2.71 -12.66
CA PRO A 254 -24.78 1.83 -13.65
C PRO A 254 -23.81 1.70 -14.83
N ILE A 255 -23.80 0.53 -15.44
CA ILE A 255 -23.02 0.23 -16.64
C ILE A 255 -24.05 0.08 -17.76
N ASN A 256 -23.84 0.77 -18.88
CA ASN A 256 -24.57 0.52 -20.12
C ASN A 256 -24.19 -0.87 -20.63
N ASP A 257 -25.17 -1.77 -20.73
CA ASP A 257 -25.00 -3.16 -21.12
C ASP A 257 -25.89 -3.62 -22.28
N GLU A 258 -26.74 -2.73 -22.80
CA GLU A 258 -27.56 -2.98 -23.97
C GLU A 258 -27.08 -2.19 -25.19
N VAL A 259 -27.21 -2.79 -26.38
CA VAL A 259 -26.86 -2.10 -27.62
C VAL A 259 -28.06 -1.35 -28.16
N PRO A 260 -27.87 -0.20 -28.83
CA PRO A 260 -28.99 0.53 -29.43
C PRO A 260 -29.79 -0.33 -30.39
N VAL A 261 -31.11 -0.13 -30.49
CA VAL A 261 -31.99 -0.89 -31.37
C VAL A 261 -32.78 0.04 -32.28
N LEU A 262 -32.84 -0.26 -33.58
CA LEU A 262 -33.69 0.48 -34.52
C LEU A 262 -35.17 0.27 -34.20
N VAL A 263 -35.95 1.35 -34.19
CA VAL A 263 -37.39 1.27 -33.91
C VAL A 263 -38.12 0.57 -35.05
N ALA A 264 -39.18 -0.19 -34.72
CA ALA A 264 -40.00 -0.87 -35.70
C ALA A 264 -40.81 0.12 -36.56
N GLY A 265 -41.06 -0.24 -37.82
CA GLY A 265 -41.93 0.55 -38.72
C GLY A 265 -41.25 1.68 -39.49
N LEU A 266 -39.92 1.74 -39.50
CA LEU A 266 -39.16 2.66 -40.35
C LEU A 266 -39.45 2.43 -41.84
N LYS A 267 -39.46 3.52 -42.62
CA LYS A 267 -39.58 3.50 -44.07
C LYS A 267 -38.20 3.30 -44.70
N PRO A 268 -37.92 2.17 -45.38
CA PRO A 268 -36.59 1.87 -45.91
C PRO A 268 -36.25 2.63 -47.20
N VAL A 269 -37.20 3.35 -47.79
CA VAL A 269 -37.03 4.05 -49.07
C VAL A 269 -37.41 5.52 -48.94
N LEU A 270 -36.45 6.40 -49.19
CA LEU A 270 -36.61 7.85 -49.30
C LEU A 270 -36.75 8.23 -50.79
N SER A 271 -37.76 9.03 -51.13
CA SER A 271 -37.98 9.50 -52.50
C SER A 271 -37.45 10.92 -52.66
N CYS A 272 -36.53 11.14 -53.59
CA CYS A 272 -35.98 12.46 -53.90
C CYS A 272 -36.27 12.79 -55.36
N ALA A 273 -36.67 14.03 -55.66
CA ALA A 273 -36.66 14.50 -57.04
C ALA A 273 -35.24 14.92 -57.42
N GLU A 274 -34.88 14.78 -58.69
CA GLU A 274 -33.60 15.20 -59.20
C GLU A 274 -33.27 16.66 -58.86
N GLY A 275 -32.05 16.88 -58.36
CA GLY A 275 -31.51 18.19 -58.00
C GLY A 275 -32.14 18.82 -56.76
N GLN A 276 -33.07 18.11 -56.09
CA GLN A 276 -33.71 18.57 -54.87
C GLN A 276 -32.95 18.11 -53.62
N GLU A 277 -33.34 18.73 -52.51
CA GLU A 277 -32.89 18.43 -51.16
C GLU A 277 -34.11 18.05 -50.31
N ILE A 278 -34.01 16.93 -49.59
CA ILE A 278 -35.09 16.37 -48.77
C ILE A 278 -34.61 16.08 -47.35
N VAL A 279 -35.46 16.34 -46.36
CA VAL A 279 -35.16 16.09 -44.94
C VAL A 279 -35.26 14.60 -44.65
N ILE A 280 -34.25 14.05 -43.97
CA ILE A 280 -34.29 12.71 -43.39
C ILE A 280 -34.90 12.83 -41.99
N THR A 281 -36.15 12.41 -41.84
CA THR A 281 -36.93 12.46 -40.59
C THR A 281 -36.86 11.14 -39.82
N ALA A 282 -37.38 11.16 -38.59
CA ALA A 282 -37.46 9.98 -37.71
C ALA A 282 -38.28 8.80 -38.29
N GLU A 283 -39.05 9.00 -39.36
CA GLU A 283 -39.77 7.91 -40.03
C GLU A 283 -38.84 7.03 -40.89
N TYR A 284 -37.68 7.57 -41.29
CA TYR A 284 -36.68 6.86 -42.10
C TYR A 284 -35.59 6.26 -41.25
N ILE A 285 -35.22 6.92 -40.15
CA ILE A 285 -34.18 6.44 -39.25
C ILE A 285 -34.44 6.93 -37.82
N TYR A 286 -34.58 5.98 -36.89
CA TYR A 286 -34.73 6.26 -35.47
C TYR A 286 -34.34 5.00 -34.68
N ALA A 287 -33.57 5.19 -33.62
CA ALA A 287 -33.14 4.14 -32.72
C ALA A 287 -33.56 4.46 -31.28
N SER A 288 -33.67 3.42 -30.47
CA SER A 288 -33.91 3.52 -29.04
C SER A 288 -32.90 2.66 -28.32
N ASP A 289 -32.47 3.14 -27.16
CA ASP A 289 -31.64 2.41 -26.24
C ASP A 289 -32.33 2.37 -24.86
N ALA A 290 -32.09 1.30 -24.10
CA ALA A 290 -32.77 1.06 -22.82
C ALA A 290 -32.06 1.75 -21.64
N ASP A 291 -30.75 1.93 -21.74
CA ASP A 291 -29.90 2.47 -20.67
C ASP A 291 -29.22 3.80 -21.05
N SER A 292 -29.25 4.16 -22.34
CA SER A 292 -28.70 5.39 -22.89
C SER A 292 -29.77 6.39 -23.30
N ASP A 293 -29.47 7.70 -23.25
CA ASP A 293 -30.39 8.71 -23.77
C ASP A 293 -30.53 8.60 -25.30
N ASN A 294 -31.76 8.33 -25.73
CA ASN A 294 -32.13 8.27 -27.14
C ASN A 294 -31.69 9.51 -27.94
N SER A 295 -31.63 10.70 -27.32
CA SER A 295 -31.28 11.93 -28.03
C SER A 295 -29.78 12.03 -28.38
N SER A 296 -28.92 11.37 -27.61
CA SER A 296 -27.46 11.38 -27.78
C SER A 296 -26.93 10.26 -28.69
N LEU A 297 -27.78 9.32 -29.11
CA LEU A 297 -27.37 8.23 -30.01
C LEU A 297 -26.74 8.80 -31.30
N ALA A 298 -25.54 8.31 -31.63
CA ALA A 298 -24.75 8.68 -32.77
C ALA A 298 -25.07 7.81 -34.00
N PHE A 299 -25.23 8.45 -35.14
CA PHE A 299 -25.40 7.83 -36.44
C PHE A 299 -24.16 8.11 -37.29
N LEU A 300 -23.39 7.07 -37.57
CA LEU A 300 -22.21 7.11 -38.44
C LEU A 300 -22.58 6.68 -39.85
N ILE A 301 -22.20 7.46 -40.85
CA ILE A 301 -22.41 7.11 -42.26
C ILE A 301 -21.25 6.23 -42.72
N ALA A 302 -21.41 4.92 -42.57
CA ALA A 302 -20.42 3.92 -42.98
C ALA A 302 -20.29 3.80 -44.50
N ARG A 303 -21.37 4.04 -45.24
CA ARG A 303 -21.37 4.15 -46.70
C ARG A 303 -22.08 5.44 -47.11
N GLN A 304 -21.32 6.36 -47.67
CA GLN A 304 -21.85 7.59 -48.26
C GLN A 304 -22.66 7.28 -49.54
N PRO A 305 -23.70 8.07 -49.83
CA PRO A 305 -24.42 7.99 -51.09
C PRO A 305 -23.51 8.25 -52.29
N TYR A 306 -23.77 7.59 -53.42
CA TYR A 306 -22.99 7.72 -54.66
C TYR A 306 -23.49 8.86 -55.57
N HIS A 307 -24.78 9.21 -55.50
CA HIS A 307 -25.42 10.21 -56.36
C HIS A 307 -25.87 11.47 -55.61
N GLY A 308 -25.60 11.54 -54.31
CA GLY A 308 -25.93 12.71 -53.49
C GLY A 308 -24.97 12.87 -52.32
N VAL A 309 -25.36 13.75 -51.39
CA VAL A 309 -24.63 14.00 -50.14
C VAL A 309 -25.62 14.12 -48.99
N VAL A 310 -25.19 13.70 -47.79
CA VAL A 310 -25.91 13.94 -46.54
C VAL A 310 -25.38 15.22 -45.91
N LEU A 311 -26.27 16.11 -45.52
CA LEU A 311 -25.96 17.43 -44.99
C LEU A 311 -26.57 17.60 -43.60
N ARG A 312 -25.87 18.30 -42.72
CA ARG A 312 -26.38 18.85 -41.46
C ARG A 312 -26.33 20.37 -41.56
N ASN A 313 -27.49 21.03 -41.53
CA ASN A 313 -27.58 22.48 -41.73
C ASN A 313 -26.78 22.97 -42.96
N GLY A 314 -26.83 22.22 -44.06
CA GLY A 314 -26.14 22.55 -45.31
C GLY A 314 -24.64 22.20 -45.37
N VAL A 315 -24.07 21.59 -44.33
CA VAL A 315 -22.67 21.13 -44.31
C VAL A 315 -22.63 19.61 -44.48
N VAL A 316 -21.77 19.10 -45.36
CA VAL A 316 -21.61 17.64 -45.56
C VAL A 316 -21.07 17.00 -44.29
N VAL A 317 -21.70 15.92 -43.84
CA VAL A 317 -21.33 15.22 -42.61
C VAL A 317 -21.06 13.73 -42.84
N ASP A 318 -20.21 13.16 -42.00
CA ASP A 318 -19.97 11.72 -41.86
C ASP A 318 -20.70 11.13 -40.64
N ARG A 319 -21.18 11.99 -39.74
CA ARG A 319 -21.86 11.64 -38.49
C ARG A 319 -22.85 12.71 -38.05
N PHE A 320 -23.88 12.29 -37.32
CA PHE A 320 -24.83 13.18 -36.63
C PHE A 320 -25.43 12.45 -35.42
N ILE A 321 -26.19 13.14 -34.59
CA ILE A 321 -26.89 12.54 -33.43
C ILE A 321 -28.40 12.45 -33.68
N GLN A 322 -29.11 11.61 -32.92
CA GLN A 322 -30.56 11.46 -33.06
C GLN A 322 -31.30 12.80 -32.90
N ALA A 323 -30.82 13.66 -32.01
CA ALA A 323 -31.36 15.01 -31.83
C ALA A 323 -31.34 15.85 -33.13
N ASP A 324 -30.41 15.59 -34.05
CA ASP A 324 -30.35 16.29 -35.34
C ASP A 324 -31.46 15.83 -36.30
N ILE A 325 -31.83 14.54 -36.24
CA ILE A 325 -32.95 13.97 -37.00
C ILE A 325 -34.28 14.49 -36.45
N THR A 326 -34.45 14.52 -35.14
CA THR A 326 -35.68 15.04 -34.52
C THR A 326 -35.82 16.56 -34.69
N ALA A 327 -34.70 17.29 -34.78
CA ALA A 327 -34.68 18.70 -35.16
C ALA A 327 -34.94 18.95 -36.66
N GLY A 328 -34.91 17.91 -37.51
CA GLY A 328 -35.17 18.02 -38.94
C GLY A 328 -34.07 18.74 -39.72
N ILE A 329 -32.83 18.75 -39.20
CA ILE A 329 -31.70 19.48 -39.80
C ILE A 329 -30.77 18.60 -40.62
N ILE A 330 -31.08 17.30 -40.72
CA ILE A 330 -30.37 16.35 -41.57
C ILE A 330 -31.11 16.21 -42.90
N THR A 331 -30.42 16.44 -44.00
CA THR A 331 -30.98 16.38 -45.35
C THR A 331 -30.14 15.51 -46.28
N TYR A 332 -30.79 14.88 -47.26
CA TYR A 332 -30.15 14.32 -48.43
C TYR A 332 -30.32 15.29 -49.60
N LYS A 333 -29.24 15.57 -50.32
CA LYS A 333 -29.26 16.37 -51.54
C LYS A 333 -28.72 15.59 -52.71
N HIS A 334 -29.49 15.48 -53.79
CA HIS A 334 -29.00 14.92 -55.05
C HIS A 334 -28.03 15.90 -55.72
N THR A 335 -26.80 15.44 -55.99
CA THR A 335 -25.72 16.26 -56.58
C THR A 335 -25.41 15.88 -58.02
N GLY A 336 -26.05 14.83 -58.55
CA GLY A 336 -25.96 14.47 -59.95
C GLY A 336 -26.54 15.54 -60.88
N LEU A 337 -25.95 15.66 -62.06
CA LEU A 337 -26.58 16.28 -63.24
C LEU A 337 -27.75 15.40 -63.74
N GLU A 338 -28.37 15.81 -64.85
CA GLU A 338 -29.47 15.11 -65.54
C GLU A 338 -29.34 13.57 -65.48
N ILE A 339 -30.26 12.91 -64.78
CA ILE A 339 -30.24 11.47 -64.58
C ILE A 339 -30.85 10.68 -65.75
N GLY A 340 -31.53 11.39 -66.67
CA GLY A 340 -32.21 10.84 -67.84
C GLY A 340 -33.66 10.49 -67.55
N LEU A 341 -34.27 9.57 -68.31
CA LEU A 341 -35.70 9.24 -68.19
C LEU A 341 -36.03 8.16 -67.14
N THR A 342 -35.02 7.58 -66.49
CA THR A 342 -35.19 6.45 -65.56
C THR A 342 -34.75 6.83 -64.14
N PRO A 343 -35.52 6.44 -63.09
CA PRO A 343 -35.11 6.66 -61.71
C PRO A 343 -33.72 6.07 -61.40
N ARG A 344 -32.97 6.73 -60.55
CA ARG A 344 -31.68 6.25 -60.03
C ARG A 344 -31.81 5.84 -58.57
N HIS A 345 -30.96 4.90 -58.15
CA HIS A 345 -30.95 4.39 -56.79
C HIS A 345 -29.65 4.77 -56.09
N ASP A 346 -29.79 5.22 -54.84
CA ASP A 346 -28.70 5.50 -53.93
C ASP A 346 -28.86 4.68 -52.65
N THR A 347 -27.81 4.51 -51.86
CA THR A 347 -27.92 3.87 -50.55
C THR A 347 -26.96 4.48 -49.54
N ILE A 348 -27.52 4.86 -48.40
CA ILE A 348 -26.76 5.31 -47.24
C ILE A 348 -26.75 4.18 -46.23
N THR A 349 -25.56 3.80 -45.75
CA THR A 349 -25.44 2.81 -44.68
C THR A 349 -25.08 3.52 -43.38
N PHE A 350 -25.94 3.39 -42.38
CA PHE A 350 -25.77 3.93 -41.05
C PHE A 350 -25.29 2.85 -40.09
N VAL A 351 -24.38 3.23 -39.18
CA VAL A 351 -24.01 2.47 -37.99
C VAL A 351 -24.44 3.29 -36.79
N ILE A 352 -25.22 2.69 -35.89
CA ILE A 352 -25.77 3.36 -34.72
C ILE A 352 -24.89 3.03 -33.51
N SER A 353 -24.58 4.02 -32.67
CA SER A 353 -23.82 3.82 -31.44
C SER A 353 -24.34 4.77 -30.36
N ASP A 354 -24.34 4.31 -29.13
CA ASP A 354 -24.57 5.11 -27.92
C ASP A 354 -23.38 6.04 -27.58
N GLY A 355 -22.22 5.87 -28.23
CA GLY A 355 -21.00 6.63 -27.93
C GLY A 355 -20.24 6.13 -26.69
N GLU A 356 -20.75 5.11 -25.99
CA GLU A 356 -20.18 4.59 -24.74
C GLU A 356 -19.53 3.21 -24.90
N THR A 357 -19.44 2.67 -26.12
CA THR A 357 -18.66 1.45 -26.39
C THR A 357 -17.21 1.55 -25.88
N GLU A 358 -16.99 1.00 -24.69
CA GLU A 358 -15.69 0.82 -24.09
C GLU A 358 -14.78 0.02 -25.04
N ASN A 359 -13.67 0.64 -25.46
CA ASN A 359 -12.36 0.02 -25.73
C ASN A 359 -12.29 -1.31 -26.50
N SER A 360 -13.22 -1.60 -27.40
CA SER A 360 -13.04 -2.64 -28.42
C SER A 360 -12.57 -1.99 -29.72
N ALA A 361 -11.33 -1.51 -29.68
CA ALA A 361 -10.53 -1.30 -30.87
C ALA A 361 -10.28 -2.66 -31.55
N LEU A 362 -11.27 -3.16 -32.29
CA LEU A 362 -11.10 -4.26 -33.25
C LEU A 362 -11.61 -3.83 -34.63
N CYS A 363 -11.21 -2.64 -35.05
CA CYS A 363 -11.11 -2.30 -36.46
C CYS A 363 -9.65 -1.91 -36.71
N CYS A 364 -8.96 -2.72 -37.51
CA CYS A 364 -7.57 -2.59 -37.98
C CYS A 364 -6.47 -3.22 -37.10
N GLY A 365 -6.29 -4.54 -37.22
CA GLY A 365 -5.06 -5.23 -36.79
C GLY A 365 -5.06 -6.70 -37.17
N GLY A 366 -4.45 -7.05 -38.31
CA GLY A 366 -4.29 -8.44 -38.72
C GLY A 366 -3.40 -9.20 -37.74
N GLY A 367 -3.97 -10.20 -37.05
CA GLY A 367 -3.26 -11.16 -36.21
C GLY A 367 -4.14 -12.39 -35.94
N ASN A 368 -3.61 -13.58 -36.21
CA ASN A 368 -4.31 -14.88 -36.17
C ASN A 368 -5.02 -15.19 -34.83
N PRO A 369 -6.19 -15.85 -34.83
CA PRO A 369 -6.89 -16.20 -33.59
C PRO A 369 -6.37 -17.52 -32.99
N ILE A 370 -5.98 -17.49 -31.72
CA ILE A 370 -5.95 -18.67 -30.86
C ILE A 370 -7.34 -18.85 -30.27
N ARG A 371 -7.90 -20.05 -30.49
CA ARG A 371 -9.21 -20.47 -30.02
C ARG A 371 -9.22 -20.70 -28.51
N THR A 372 -10.09 -19.99 -27.80
CA THR A 372 -10.72 -20.48 -26.57
C THR A 372 -12.24 -20.41 -26.74
N ARG A 373 -12.87 -21.54 -26.41
CA ARG A 373 -14.25 -21.90 -26.74
C ARG A 373 -15.08 -21.69 -25.47
N GLY A 374 -15.98 -20.72 -25.47
CA GLY A 374 -16.90 -20.46 -24.37
C GLY A 374 -17.89 -19.34 -24.73
N ILE A 375 -18.99 -19.74 -25.37
CA ILE A 375 -20.31 -19.08 -25.45
C ILE A 375 -20.32 -17.56 -25.19
N ALA A 376 -19.93 -16.79 -26.20
CA ALA A 376 -20.33 -15.40 -26.42
C ALA A 376 -20.32 -15.20 -27.94
N GLN A 377 -21.41 -15.58 -28.60
CA GLN A 377 -21.60 -15.35 -30.02
C GLN A 377 -22.80 -14.41 -30.18
N HIS A 378 -22.54 -13.23 -30.75
CA HIS A 378 -23.49 -12.24 -31.30
C HIS A 378 -24.07 -11.15 -30.38
N ARG A 379 -23.24 -10.30 -29.73
CA ARG A 379 -23.68 -8.93 -29.36
C ARG A 379 -22.65 -7.80 -29.60
N ASP A 380 -21.47 -8.09 -30.13
CA ASP A 380 -20.42 -7.06 -30.34
C ASP A 380 -20.56 -6.23 -31.63
N SER A 381 -21.66 -6.37 -32.38
CA SER A 381 -21.86 -5.65 -33.64
C SER A 381 -22.92 -4.58 -33.48
N LEU A 382 -22.47 -3.31 -33.54
CA LEU A 382 -23.35 -2.15 -33.61
C LEU A 382 -24.42 -2.32 -34.71
N PRO A 383 -25.64 -1.79 -34.51
CA PRO A 383 -26.72 -1.91 -35.49
C PRO A 383 -26.33 -1.24 -36.80
N VAL A 384 -26.60 -1.93 -37.91
CA VAL A 384 -26.39 -1.42 -39.26
C VAL A 384 -27.75 -1.23 -39.95
N TYR A 385 -27.96 -0.08 -40.57
CA TYR A 385 -29.17 0.23 -41.32
C TYR A 385 -28.88 0.78 -42.71
N ASP A 386 -29.45 0.17 -43.74
CA ASP A 386 -29.39 0.67 -45.11
C ASP A 386 -30.66 1.46 -45.43
N LEU A 387 -30.51 2.77 -45.66
CA LEU A 387 -31.56 3.62 -46.20
C LEU A 387 -31.39 3.72 -47.71
N HIS A 388 -32.38 3.24 -48.46
CA HIS A 388 -32.38 3.33 -49.91
C HIS A 388 -33.00 4.65 -50.35
N ILE A 389 -32.44 5.26 -51.39
CA ILE A 389 -32.97 6.49 -51.96
C ILE A 389 -33.33 6.25 -53.41
N THR A 390 -34.54 6.62 -53.81
CA THR A 390 -34.95 6.62 -55.21
C THR A 390 -35.02 8.05 -55.70
N VAL A 391 -34.14 8.39 -56.64
CA VAL A 391 -34.09 9.69 -57.30
C VAL A 391 -34.95 9.64 -58.56
N PHE A 392 -36.01 10.43 -58.61
CA PHE A 392 -36.92 10.52 -59.75
C PHE A 392 -36.48 11.62 -60.71
N PRO A 393 -36.51 11.36 -62.03
CA PRO A 393 -36.11 12.35 -63.03
C PRO A 393 -37.08 13.52 -63.08
N VAL A 394 -36.55 14.71 -63.36
CA VAL A 394 -37.34 15.93 -63.53
C VAL A 394 -37.03 16.52 -64.89
N ASP A 395 -38.06 16.72 -65.72
CA ASP A 395 -37.89 17.36 -67.03
C ASP A 395 -37.45 18.82 -66.86
N SER A 396 -36.14 19.03 -66.88
CA SER A 396 -35.49 20.30 -66.59
C SER A 396 -34.80 20.90 -67.82
N GLN A 397 -34.81 20.20 -68.97
CA GLN A 397 -34.10 20.62 -70.18
C GLN A 397 -35.08 21.03 -71.31
N PRO A 398 -34.84 22.18 -71.99
CA PRO A 398 -35.60 22.51 -73.18
C PRO A 398 -35.28 21.54 -74.34
N PRO A 399 -36.22 21.28 -75.25
CA PRO A 399 -35.99 20.41 -76.40
C PRO A 399 -34.85 20.95 -77.27
N SER A 400 -33.93 20.09 -77.68
CA SER A 400 -32.81 20.43 -78.56
C SER A 400 -33.05 19.89 -79.98
N LEU A 401 -32.78 20.73 -80.99
CA LEU A 401 -32.83 20.33 -82.40
C LEU A 401 -31.44 19.89 -82.85
N THR A 402 -31.25 18.60 -83.10
CA THR A 402 -30.04 18.08 -83.75
C THR A 402 -30.14 18.34 -85.25
N THR A 403 -29.16 19.06 -85.82
CA THR A 403 -29.08 19.37 -87.27
C THR A 403 -28.39 18.27 -88.05
#